data_AF-A0A8J6T3L8-F1
#
_entry.id   AF-A0A8J6T3L8-F1
#
_cell.length_a   1.000
_cell.length_b   1.000
_cell.length_c   1.000
_cell.angle_alpha   90.00
_cell.angle_beta   90.00
_cell.angle_gamma   90.00
#
_symmetry.space_group_name_H-M   'P 1'
#
loop_
_entity.id
_entity.type
_entity.pdbx_description
1 polymer ?
#
loop_
_entity_poly.entity_id
_entity_poly.type
_entity_poly.pdbx_seq_one_letter_code
_entity_poly.pdbx_strand_id
1 'polypeptide(L)'
;MNLSRMINWKYSKLRGWPFFIALIVMLIMIWSLWNKGQQGDIKVGPTAYTYKSFTASNGLLLHRLQTSPDNIRLSEVDANLVGLELYGINGGFFYEKSLLSIAVNDDIPATGGEKNQSSGWFNVKYPRGTLLWDKAAQRFEVQVVSSADDLHVTDHNQYWAQGGISMSLQNDAGWHAQAESEHMPGIDFTHMRSAVVFDQDKQVQLYVTQNLCTAAQFRDAVKEFGGAFLVDGVFLDGDGSSQMNVAETQLSGDNRKVRQMINLIK
;
A
#
# COMPACT_ATOMS: atom_id res chain seq x y z
N MET A 1 12.83 -92.20 -3.65
CA MET A 1 11.85 -91.14 -3.29
C MET A 1 12.53 -89.79 -3.53
N ASN A 2 12.01 -88.98 -4.45
CA ASN A 2 12.74 -87.89 -5.14
C ASN A 2 12.93 -86.62 -4.30
N LEU A 3 14.19 -86.16 -4.18
CA LEU A 3 14.63 -84.94 -3.48
C LEU A 3 14.39 -83.62 -4.25
N SER A 4 13.65 -83.64 -5.37
CA SER A 4 13.52 -82.48 -6.27
C SER A 4 12.39 -81.48 -5.93
N ARG A 5 11.62 -81.71 -4.86
CA ARG A 5 10.43 -80.89 -4.54
C ARG A 5 10.60 -79.81 -3.48
N MET A 6 11.78 -79.67 -2.86
CA MET A 6 11.96 -78.74 -1.71
C MET A 6 12.62 -77.39 -2.02
N ILE A 7 13.00 -77.10 -3.26
CA ILE A 7 13.75 -75.85 -3.58
C ILE A 7 12.87 -74.76 -4.23
N ASN A 8 11.68 -75.07 -4.76
CA ASN A 8 10.89 -74.11 -5.54
C ASN A 8 9.86 -73.27 -4.75
N TRP A 9 9.80 -73.35 -3.41
CA TRP A 9 8.80 -72.62 -2.62
C TRP A 9 9.34 -71.39 -1.86
N LYS A 10 10.54 -70.90 -2.17
CA LYS A 10 11.09 -69.68 -1.54
C LYS A 10 11.33 -68.48 -2.46
N TYR A 11 11.13 -68.60 -3.76
CA TYR A 11 11.44 -67.51 -4.72
C TYR A 11 10.25 -66.89 -5.47
N SER A 12 9.00 -67.16 -5.07
CA SER A 12 7.82 -66.55 -5.73
C SER A 12 7.27 -65.30 -5.05
N LYS A 13 7.79 -64.89 -3.88
CA LYS A 13 7.30 -63.71 -3.12
C LYS A 13 8.12 -62.42 -3.27
N LEU A 14 9.16 -62.41 -4.10
CA LEU A 14 10.03 -61.22 -4.27
C LEU A 14 9.81 -60.46 -5.59
N ARG A 15 8.88 -60.89 -6.45
CA ARG A 15 8.71 -60.33 -7.80
C ARG A 15 7.97 -58.98 -7.86
N GLY A 16 7.32 -58.56 -6.77
CA GLY A 16 6.63 -57.26 -6.69
C GLY A 16 7.42 -56.17 -5.95
N TRP A 17 8.43 -56.53 -5.16
CA TRP A 17 9.18 -55.59 -4.34
C TRP A 17 9.95 -54.51 -5.11
N PRO A 18 10.63 -54.79 -6.24
CA PRO A 18 11.30 -53.73 -6.99
C PRO A 18 10.30 -52.72 -7.59
N PHE A 19 9.09 -53.14 -7.94
CA PHE A 19 8.03 -52.25 -8.42
C PHE A 19 7.50 -51.32 -7.33
N PHE A 20 7.30 -51.85 -6.12
CA PHE A 20 6.87 -51.03 -4.98
C PHE A 20 7.93 -49.99 -4.58
N ILE A 21 9.21 -50.37 -4.59
CA ILE A 21 10.30 -49.43 -4.29
C ILE A 21 10.41 -48.36 -5.39
N ALA A 22 10.33 -48.73 -6.66
CA ALA A 22 10.35 -47.78 -7.77
C ALA A 22 9.18 -46.79 -7.70
N LEU A 23 7.98 -47.27 -7.35
CA LEU A 23 6.80 -46.41 -7.17
C LEU A 23 6.98 -45.43 -6.02
N ILE A 24 7.50 -45.87 -4.87
CA ILE A 24 7.78 -45.00 -3.72
C ILE A 24 8.81 -43.94 -4.08
N VAL A 25 9.90 -44.31 -4.76
CA VAL A 25 10.93 -43.36 -5.20
C VAL A 25 10.36 -42.35 -6.21
N MET A 26 9.51 -42.81 -7.14
CA MET A 26 8.83 -41.93 -8.10
C MET A 26 7.88 -40.95 -7.41
N LEU A 27 7.11 -41.40 -6.41
CA LEU A 27 6.23 -40.54 -5.62
C LEU A 27 7.01 -39.52 -4.79
N ILE A 28 8.17 -39.89 -4.21
CA ILE A 28 9.07 -38.97 -3.52
C ILE A 28 9.64 -37.93 -4.49
N MET A 29 10.03 -38.33 -5.70
CA MET A 29 10.52 -37.39 -6.72
C MET A 29 9.42 -36.44 -7.20
N ILE A 30 8.20 -36.93 -7.45
CA ILE A 30 7.04 -36.10 -7.82
C ILE A 30 6.72 -35.12 -6.68
N TRP A 31 6.70 -35.58 -5.44
CA TRP A 31 6.49 -34.73 -4.26
C TRP A 31 7.61 -33.70 -4.09
N SER A 32 8.87 -34.08 -4.31
CA SER A 32 10.00 -33.15 -4.27
C SER A 32 9.95 -32.10 -5.39
N LEU A 33 9.51 -32.46 -6.59
CA LEU A 33 9.34 -31.53 -7.71
C LEU A 33 8.13 -30.61 -7.47
N TRP A 34 7.04 -31.14 -6.89
CA TRP A 34 5.87 -30.35 -6.49
C TRP A 34 6.21 -29.35 -5.39
N ASN A 35 7.00 -29.75 -4.39
CA ASN A 35 7.45 -28.84 -3.32
C ASN A 35 8.49 -27.83 -3.81
N LYS A 36 9.39 -28.20 -4.74
CA LYS A 36 10.31 -27.24 -5.36
C LYS A 36 9.58 -26.20 -6.22
N GLY A 37 8.46 -26.58 -6.85
CA GLY A 37 7.60 -25.64 -7.58
C GLY A 37 6.78 -24.68 -6.69
N GLN A 38 6.77 -24.88 -5.37
CA GLN A 38 6.09 -24.02 -4.40
C GLN A 38 7.04 -23.15 -3.57
N GLN A 39 8.35 -23.36 -3.67
CA GLN A 39 9.34 -22.37 -3.22
C GLN A 39 9.52 -21.34 -4.33
N GLY A 40 8.51 -20.49 -4.51
CA GLY A 40 8.71 -19.22 -5.20
C GLY A 40 9.80 -18.45 -4.45
N ASP A 41 10.71 -17.81 -5.19
CA ASP A 41 11.66 -16.85 -4.63
C ASP A 41 10.91 -15.97 -3.63
N ILE A 42 11.35 -15.98 -2.37
CA ILE A 42 10.82 -15.07 -1.37
C ILE A 42 11.10 -13.67 -1.94
N LYS A 43 10.06 -12.96 -2.39
CA LYS A 43 10.18 -11.54 -2.71
C LYS A 43 10.66 -10.86 -1.42
N VAL A 44 11.96 -10.54 -1.36
CA VAL A 44 12.56 -9.80 -0.24
C VAL A 44 12.15 -8.34 -0.43
N GLY A 45 10.95 -8.01 0.05
CA GLY A 45 10.46 -6.64 0.09
C GLY A 45 10.96 -5.88 1.32
N PRO A 46 10.61 -4.59 1.43
CA PRO A 46 10.70 -3.82 2.67
C PRO A 46 10.15 -4.61 3.87
N THR A 47 10.72 -4.37 5.06
CA THR A 47 10.34 -5.05 6.32
C THR A 47 10.17 -4.08 7.49
N ALA A 48 10.59 -2.83 7.36
CA ALA A 48 10.50 -1.82 8.41
C ALA A 48 9.12 -1.15 8.44
N TYR A 49 8.06 -1.97 8.45
CA TYR A 49 6.68 -1.53 8.63
C TYR A 49 5.90 -2.58 9.43
N THR A 50 4.72 -2.18 9.92
CA THR A 50 3.74 -3.13 10.45
C THR A 50 2.46 -3.07 9.63
N TYR A 51 1.95 -4.24 9.25
CA TYR A 51 0.66 -4.38 8.61
C TYR A 51 -0.39 -4.85 9.61
N LYS A 52 -1.59 -4.28 9.52
CA LYS A 52 -2.79 -4.78 10.21
C LYS A 52 -4.03 -4.56 9.35
N SER A 53 -5.04 -5.40 9.55
CA SER A 53 -6.40 -5.14 9.09
C SER A 53 -7.35 -4.96 10.27
N PHE A 54 -8.45 -4.25 10.03
CA PHE A 54 -9.45 -3.93 11.06
C PHE A 54 -10.81 -3.71 10.43
N THR A 55 -11.85 -4.28 11.04
CA THR A 55 -13.24 -3.97 10.69
C THR A 55 -13.77 -2.98 11.71
N ALA A 56 -14.07 -1.76 11.27
CA ALA A 56 -14.63 -0.72 12.11
C ALA A 56 -16.08 -1.01 12.53
N SER A 57 -16.55 -0.29 13.54
CA SER A 57 -17.92 -0.37 14.06
C SER A 57 -19.00 -0.13 13.00
N ASN A 58 -18.68 0.64 11.94
CA ASN A 58 -19.56 0.85 10.78
C ASN A 58 -19.47 -0.25 9.71
N GLY A 59 -18.74 -1.34 9.97
CA GLY A 59 -18.58 -2.50 9.11
C GLY A 59 -17.48 -2.38 8.05
N LEU A 60 -16.77 -1.25 7.99
CA LEU A 60 -15.74 -1.01 6.98
C LEU A 60 -14.46 -1.80 7.29
N LEU A 61 -13.97 -2.60 6.34
CA LEU A 61 -12.65 -3.23 6.43
C LEU A 61 -11.57 -2.25 5.97
N LEU A 62 -10.60 -1.96 6.84
CA LEU A 62 -9.42 -1.18 6.53
C LEU A 62 -8.17 -2.06 6.59
N HIS A 63 -7.24 -1.76 5.72
CA HIS A 63 -5.87 -2.25 5.73
C HIS A 63 -4.96 -1.08 6.05
N ARG A 64 -4.02 -1.30 6.97
CA ARG A 64 -3.11 -0.26 7.44
C ARG A 64 -1.67 -0.74 7.38
N LEU A 65 -0.80 0.12 6.83
CA LEU A 65 0.65 0.06 6.99
C LEU A 65 1.07 1.15 7.95
N GLN A 66 1.89 0.84 8.95
CA GLN A 66 2.46 1.83 9.86
C GLN A 66 3.98 1.75 9.83
N THR A 67 4.65 2.89 9.66
CA THR A 67 6.11 2.98 9.51
C THR A 67 6.65 4.35 9.93
N SER A 68 7.98 4.48 9.97
CA SER A 68 8.65 5.78 10.12
C SER A 68 8.54 6.61 8.82
N PRO A 69 8.41 7.95 8.90
CA PRO A 69 8.49 8.81 7.72
C PRO A 69 9.77 8.64 6.90
N ASP A 70 10.88 8.22 7.52
CA ASP A 70 12.15 7.98 6.83
C ASP A 70 12.13 6.72 5.94
N ASN A 71 11.06 5.92 6.02
CA ASN A 71 10.84 4.75 5.19
C ASN A 71 9.85 5.02 4.05
N ILE A 72 9.42 6.28 3.87
CA ILE A 72 8.53 6.72 2.81
C ILE A 72 9.34 7.35 1.68
N ARG A 73 8.98 7.01 0.44
CA ARG A 73 9.39 7.71 -0.76
C ARG A 73 8.20 7.87 -1.70
N LEU A 74 7.99 9.06 -2.24
CA LEU A 74 6.98 9.29 -3.27
C LEU A 74 7.60 8.93 -4.62
N SER A 75 7.11 7.86 -5.24
CA SER A 75 7.69 7.28 -6.46
C SER A 75 6.71 7.31 -7.62
N GLU A 76 7.18 7.68 -8.81
CA GLU A 76 6.44 7.44 -10.06
C GLU A 76 6.21 5.94 -10.28
N VAL A 77 5.02 5.63 -10.81
CA VAL A 77 4.65 4.32 -11.31
C VAL A 77 3.79 4.49 -12.57
N ASP A 78 3.74 3.49 -13.44
CA ASP A 78 2.80 3.44 -14.58
C ASP A 78 2.19 2.03 -14.69
N ALA A 79 1.65 1.58 -13.57
CA ALA A 79 1.16 0.23 -13.39
C ALA A 79 0.09 0.17 -12.29
N ASN A 80 -0.62 -0.95 -12.23
CA ASN A 80 -1.29 -1.35 -10.99
C ASN A 80 -0.22 -1.75 -9.96
N LEU A 81 -0.43 -1.48 -8.68
CA LEU A 81 0.57 -1.80 -7.66
C LEU A 81 0.74 -3.31 -7.47
N VAL A 82 -0.32 -4.09 -7.66
CA VAL A 82 -0.26 -5.54 -7.54
C VAL A 82 0.62 -6.11 -8.66
N GLY A 83 1.62 -6.90 -8.26
CA GLY A 83 2.60 -7.51 -9.16
C GLY A 83 3.93 -6.77 -9.21
N LEU A 84 3.99 -5.50 -8.78
CA LEU A 84 5.25 -4.78 -8.66
C LEU A 84 6.16 -5.40 -7.59
N GLU A 85 7.46 -5.10 -7.69
CA GLU A 85 8.47 -5.38 -6.67
C GLU A 85 8.62 -4.21 -5.69
N LEU A 86 7.62 -3.32 -5.64
CA LEU A 86 7.56 -2.14 -4.77
C LEU A 86 6.40 -2.31 -3.79
N TYR A 87 6.63 -1.93 -2.52
CA TYR A 87 5.61 -2.03 -1.48
C TYR A 87 5.02 -0.66 -1.15
N GLY A 88 3.73 -0.62 -0.81
CA GLY A 88 3.07 0.63 -0.42
C GLY A 88 1.65 0.72 -0.92
N ILE A 89 1.17 1.96 -1.03
CA ILE A 89 -0.20 2.27 -1.49
C ILE A 89 -0.16 3.31 -2.61
N ASN A 90 -1.29 3.52 -3.29
CA ASN A 90 -1.40 4.59 -4.27
C ASN A 90 -1.17 5.97 -3.64
N GLY A 91 -0.83 6.93 -4.49
CA GLY A 91 -0.67 8.32 -4.08
C GLY A 91 -1.88 9.20 -4.37
N GLY A 92 -1.60 10.47 -4.63
CA GLY A 92 -2.60 11.51 -4.88
C GLY A 92 -3.29 11.41 -6.26
N PHE A 93 -4.17 12.37 -6.54
CA PHE A 93 -4.98 12.41 -7.76
C PHE A 93 -4.12 12.55 -9.02
N PHE A 94 -4.58 11.93 -10.11
CA PHE A 94 -4.00 12.04 -11.44
C PHE A 94 -5.08 12.08 -12.53
N TYR A 95 -4.72 12.52 -13.73
CA TYR A 95 -5.55 12.38 -14.92
C TYR A 95 -4.66 11.99 -16.11
N GLU A 96 -5.04 10.92 -16.79
CA GLU A 96 -4.20 10.26 -17.80
C GLU A 96 -2.80 9.97 -17.26
N LYS A 97 -1.77 10.69 -17.72
CA LYS A 97 -0.38 10.57 -17.27
C LYS A 97 0.07 11.69 -16.33
N SER A 98 -0.79 12.67 -16.06
CA SER A 98 -0.44 13.86 -15.29
C SER A 98 -0.80 13.68 -13.82
N LEU A 99 0.17 13.91 -12.93
CA LEU A 99 -0.14 14.08 -11.51
C LEU A 99 -0.86 15.42 -11.30
N LEU A 100 -1.92 15.38 -10.50
CA LEU A 100 -2.75 16.54 -10.18
C LEU A 100 -2.61 16.98 -8.71
N SER A 101 -1.79 16.26 -7.95
CA SER A 101 -1.52 16.53 -6.54
C SER A 101 -0.02 16.64 -6.32
N ILE A 102 0.38 17.42 -5.32
CA ILE A 102 1.77 17.50 -4.91
C ILE A 102 2.29 16.09 -4.57
N ALA A 103 3.48 15.75 -5.06
CA ALA A 103 4.21 14.53 -4.72
C ALA A 103 5.70 14.82 -4.89
N VAL A 104 6.33 15.34 -3.83
CA VAL A 104 7.73 15.83 -3.87
C VAL A 104 8.55 15.18 -2.78
N ASN A 105 9.79 14.81 -3.10
CA ASN A 105 10.83 14.45 -2.14
C ASN A 105 11.99 15.43 -2.33
N ASP A 106 12.36 16.19 -1.32
CA ASP A 106 13.54 17.07 -1.34
C ASP A 106 13.59 18.01 -2.57
N ASP A 107 12.48 18.72 -2.85
CA ASP A 107 12.27 19.55 -4.05
C ASP A 107 12.36 18.79 -5.40
N ILE A 108 12.32 17.45 -5.38
CA ILE A 108 12.26 16.62 -6.57
C ILE A 108 10.85 16.02 -6.70
N PRO A 109 10.06 16.43 -7.71
CA PRO A 109 8.74 15.84 -7.92
C PRO A 109 8.85 14.37 -8.34
N ALA A 110 7.81 13.59 -8.02
CA ALA A 110 7.81 12.14 -8.23
C ALA A 110 7.94 11.73 -9.69
N THR A 111 7.41 12.54 -10.63
CA THR A 111 7.59 12.37 -12.08
C THR A 111 8.03 13.69 -12.72
N GLY A 112 8.56 13.66 -13.94
CA GLY A 112 8.91 14.87 -14.69
C GLY A 112 9.96 15.75 -14.00
N GLY A 113 9.74 17.06 -14.02
CA GLY A 113 10.65 18.05 -13.42
C GLY A 113 9.90 19.13 -12.64
N GLU A 114 10.64 19.92 -11.87
CA GLU A 114 10.11 21.03 -11.08
C GLU A 114 9.23 21.96 -11.93
N LYS A 115 8.17 22.49 -11.31
CA LYS A 115 7.29 23.52 -11.91
C LYS A 115 6.58 23.08 -13.20
N ASN A 116 6.65 21.80 -13.55
CA ASN A 116 5.79 21.20 -14.56
C ASN A 116 4.42 20.87 -13.95
N GLN A 117 3.33 21.27 -14.60
CA GLN A 117 1.97 21.04 -14.09
C GLN A 117 1.59 19.55 -13.97
N SER A 118 2.32 18.65 -14.63
CA SER A 118 2.07 17.20 -14.59
C SER A 118 3.02 16.42 -13.68
N SER A 119 4.01 17.07 -13.05
CA SER A 119 5.10 16.39 -12.33
C SER A 119 4.74 15.95 -10.91
N GLY A 120 3.68 16.51 -10.35
CA GLY A 120 3.44 16.47 -8.90
C GLY A 120 4.04 17.66 -8.17
N TRP A 121 4.35 18.76 -8.88
CA TRP A 121 4.73 20.02 -8.24
C TRP A 121 3.52 20.85 -7.75
N PHE A 122 2.31 20.55 -8.23
CA PHE A 122 1.11 21.35 -7.98
C PHE A 122 -0.05 20.51 -7.47
N ASN A 123 -0.86 21.14 -6.62
CA ASN A 123 -2.27 20.79 -6.48
C ASN A 123 -3.03 21.54 -7.58
N VAL A 124 -3.40 20.83 -8.63
CA VAL A 124 -3.94 21.44 -9.85
C VAL A 124 -5.32 22.04 -9.59
N LYS A 125 -5.54 23.27 -10.09
CA LYS A 125 -6.77 24.10 -9.98
C LYS A 125 -7.05 24.71 -8.60
N TYR A 126 -6.78 24.00 -7.52
CA TYR A 126 -7.17 24.43 -6.18
C TYR A 126 -6.04 24.18 -5.17
N PRO A 127 -5.86 25.09 -4.19
CA PRO A 127 -5.11 24.75 -2.99
C PRO A 127 -5.75 23.55 -2.30
N ARG A 128 -4.93 22.59 -1.86
CA ARG A 128 -5.41 21.37 -1.19
C ARG A 128 -4.49 20.96 -0.06
N GLY A 129 -5.06 20.19 0.87
CA GLY A 129 -4.33 19.56 1.95
C GLY A 129 -3.14 18.76 1.42
N THR A 130 -1.98 19.07 1.95
CA THR A 130 -0.71 18.44 1.60
C THR A 130 -0.02 18.05 2.88
N LEU A 131 0.14 16.75 3.10
CA LEU A 131 0.87 16.22 4.25
C LEU A 131 2.37 16.37 3.99
N LEU A 132 3.03 17.18 4.82
CA LEU A 132 4.45 17.45 4.83
C LEU A 132 5.14 16.71 5.97
N TRP A 133 6.21 15.97 5.68
CA TRP A 133 7.21 15.59 6.68
C TRP A 133 8.42 16.51 6.56
N ASP A 134 8.60 17.41 7.54
CA ASP A 134 9.80 18.24 7.65
C ASP A 134 10.81 17.51 8.54
N LYS A 135 11.81 16.89 7.92
CA LYS A 135 12.80 16.08 8.64
C LYS A 135 13.75 16.95 9.46
N ALA A 136 14.11 18.13 8.98
CA ALA A 136 15.00 19.03 9.72
C ALA A 136 14.34 19.51 11.03
N ALA A 137 13.05 19.81 11.01
CA ALA A 137 12.27 20.15 12.20
C ALA A 137 11.67 18.94 12.93
N GLN A 138 11.81 17.73 12.38
CA GLN A 138 11.23 16.49 12.91
C GLN A 138 9.73 16.61 13.18
N ARG A 139 8.95 17.14 12.23
CA ARG A 139 7.51 17.38 12.41
C ARG A 139 6.70 17.08 11.16
N PHE A 140 5.44 16.72 11.39
CA PHE A 140 4.43 16.66 10.37
C PHE A 140 3.53 17.90 10.41
N GLU A 141 2.99 18.25 9.25
CA GLU A 141 1.94 19.26 9.12
C GLU A 141 1.07 18.94 7.90
N VAL A 142 -0.21 19.31 7.95
CA VAL A 142 -1.05 19.40 6.75
C VAL A 142 -1.15 20.86 6.36
N GLN A 143 -0.58 21.23 5.22
CA GLN A 143 -0.64 22.59 4.69
C GLN A 143 -1.57 22.63 3.47
N VAL A 144 -2.44 23.62 3.42
CA VAL A 144 -3.34 23.83 2.27
C VAL A 144 -2.65 24.76 1.28
N VAL A 145 -2.07 24.18 0.22
CA VAL A 145 -1.16 24.89 -0.71
C VAL A 145 -1.47 24.57 -2.17
N SER A 146 -1.09 25.45 -3.09
CA SER A 146 -1.28 25.25 -4.54
C SER A 146 -0.07 24.59 -5.20
N SER A 147 1.13 24.81 -4.67
CA SER A 147 2.39 24.32 -5.23
C SER A 147 3.39 23.97 -4.15
N ALA A 148 4.44 23.22 -4.52
CA ALA A 148 5.54 22.92 -3.62
C ALA A 148 6.34 24.18 -3.21
N ASP A 149 6.35 25.23 -4.04
CA ASP A 149 6.97 26.52 -3.68
C ASP A 149 6.24 27.21 -2.51
N ASP A 150 4.97 26.89 -2.25
CA ASP A 150 4.17 27.46 -1.16
C ASP A 150 4.36 26.70 0.17
N LEU A 151 5.11 25.59 0.17
CA LEU A 151 5.33 24.79 1.38
C LEU A 151 6.27 25.53 2.34
N HIS A 152 5.85 25.61 3.60
CA HIS A 152 6.72 26.09 4.67
C HIS A 152 7.51 24.92 5.25
N VAL A 153 8.73 24.72 4.74
CA VAL A 153 9.66 23.68 5.18
C VAL A 153 10.98 24.30 5.68
N THR A 154 11.59 23.68 6.69
CA THR A 154 12.83 24.17 7.30
C THR A 154 14.06 23.96 6.41
N ASP A 155 14.13 22.82 5.72
CA ASP A 155 15.19 22.48 4.76
C ASP A 155 14.57 21.76 3.56
N HIS A 156 14.66 22.39 2.40
CA HIS A 156 14.13 21.88 1.15
C HIS A 156 14.85 20.62 0.64
N ASN A 157 15.98 20.22 1.23
CA ASN A 157 16.67 18.97 0.90
C ASN A 157 16.37 17.83 1.88
N GLN A 158 15.45 18.04 2.83
CA GLN A 158 15.14 17.09 3.88
C GLN A 158 13.64 17.07 4.19
N TYR A 159 12.83 16.75 3.19
CA TYR A 159 11.39 16.61 3.35
C TYR A 159 10.74 15.73 2.28
N TRP A 160 9.51 15.33 2.55
CA TRP A 160 8.61 14.91 1.47
C TRP A 160 7.21 15.46 1.71
N ALA A 161 6.47 15.68 0.64
CA ALA A 161 5.14 16.26 0.66
C ALA A 161 4.18 15.53 -0.28
N GLN A 162 3.06 15.06 0.28
CA GLN A 162 2.01 14.33 -0.44
C GLN A 162 0.70 15.13 -0.40
N GLY A 163 0.28 15.62 -1.56
CA GLY A 163 -1.00 16.27 -1.79
C GLY A 163 -2.16 15.28 -1.80
N GLY A 164 -3.30 15.73 -1.30
CA GLY A 164 -4.52 14.98 -1.16
C GLY A 164 -5.70 15.91 -0.88
N ILE A 165 -6.61 15.52 0.02
CA ILE A 165 -7.62 16.39 0.63
C ILE A 165 -7.48 16.29 2.14
N SER A 166 -7.47 17.41 2.87
CA SER A 166 -7.34 17.41 4.34
C SER A 166 -8.41 16.55 5.01
N MET A 167 -7.99 15.63 5.88
CA MET A 167 -8.92 14.85 6.70
C MET A 167 -9.38 15.61 7.94
N SER A 168 -8.58 16.58 8.40
CA SER A 168 -8.85 17.40 9.59
C SER A 168 -9.27 16.53 10.78
N LEU A 169 -8.48 15.50 11.12
CA LEU A 169 -8.91 14.44 12.05
C LEU A 169 -9.27 14.93 13.46
N GLN A 170 -8.72 16.08 13.89
CA GLN A 170 -9.05 16.72 15.17
C GLN A 170 -10.21 17.73 15.10
N ASN A 171 -10.73 18.03 13.91
CA ASN A 171 -11.78 19.02 13.71
C ASN A 171 -13.08 18.37 13.20
N ASP A 172 -13.78 17.67 14.09
CA ASP A 172 -15.01 16.95 13.73
C ASP A 172 -16.14 17.84 13.22
N ALA A 173 -16.20 19.10 13.65
CA ALA A 173 -17.21 20.05 13.19
C ALA A 173 -16.89 20.66 11.82
N GLY A 174 -15.61 20.85 11.49
CA GLY A 174 -15.17 21.59 10.30
C GLY A 174 -14.56 20.75 9.17
N TRP A 175 -14.28 19.46 9.39
CA TRP A 175 -13.58 18.64 8.38
C TRP A 175 -14.33 18.57 7.04
N HIS A 176 -15.67 18.50 7.08
CA HIS A 176 -16.49 18.35 5.87
C HIS A 176 -16.42 19.62 5.02
N ALA A 177 -16.64 20.79 5.64
CA ALA A 177 -16.49 22.09 4.97
C ALA A 177 -15.07 22.33 4.44
N GLN A 178 -14.04 21.88 5.17
CA GLN A 178 -12.65 21.94 4.70
C GLN A 178 -12.49 21.09 3.43
N ALA A 179 -12.94 19.83 3.44
CA ALA A 179 -12.87 18.94 2.28
C ALA A 179 -13.68 19.45 1.08
N GLU A 180 -14.84 20.08 1.31
CA GLU A 180 -15.61 20.76 0.26
C GLU A 180 -14.83 21.93 -0.35
N SER A 181 -14.20 22.76 0.47
CA SER A 181 -13.39 23.90 0.01
C SER A 181 -12.16 23.48 -0.82
N GLU A 182 -11.65 22.28 -0.56
CA GLU A 182 -10.56 21.65 -1.31
C GLU A 182 -11.04 20.87 -2.54
N HIS A 183 -12.35 20.92 -2.81
CA HIS A 183 -13.02 20.26 -3.92
C HIS A 183 -12.86 18.73 -3.91
N MET A 184 -13.13 18.10 -2.76
CA MET A 184 -13.14 16.65 -2.64
C MET A 184 -14.14 16.01 -3.62
N PRO A 185 -13.69 15.14 -4.55
CA PRO A 185 -14.60 14.43 -5.43
C PRO A 185 -15.46 13.45 -4.63
N GLY A 186 -16.78 13.53 -4.83
CA GLY A 186 -17.71 12.54 -4.29
C GLY A 186 -17.69 12.42 -2.76
N ILE A 187 -17.63 13.53 -2.02
CA ILE A 187 -17.51 13.54 -0.55
C ILE A 187 -18.60 12.68 0.15
N ASP A 188 -19.85 12.86 -0.26
CA ASP A 188 -21.02 12.15 0.30
C ASP A 188 -21.38 10.88 -0.49
N PHE A 189 -20.64 10.57 -1.55
CA PHE A 189 -20.84 9.37 -2.35
C PHE A 189 -19.94 8.24 -1.86
N THR A 190 -20.38 7.01 -2.10
CA THR A 190 -19.64 5.83 -1.69
C THR A 190 -18.55 5.49 -2.71
N HIS A 191 -17.30 5.49 -2.28
CA HIS A 191 -16.13 5.13 -3.08
C HIS A 191 -15.24 4.17 -2.31
N MET A 192 -14.36 3.44 -2.99
CA MET A 192 -13.15 2.93 -2.34
C MET A 192 -12.28 4.12 -1.94
N ARG A 193 -11.53 4.02 -0.85
CA ARG A 193 -10.76 5.17 -0.33
C ARG A 193 -9.39 4.74 0.16
N SER A 194 -8.46 5.68 0.07
CA SER A 194 -7.12 5.56 0.63
C SER A 194 -6.73 6.87 1.33
N ALA A 195 -5.79 6.79 2.27
CA ALA A 195 -5.29 7.95 3.01
C ALA A 195 -3.86 7.73 3.50
N VAL A 196 -3.18 8.84 3.76
CA VAL A 196 -1.96 8.89 4.57
C VAL A 196 -2.20 9.82 5.74
N VAL A 197 -1.92 9.33 6.94
CA VAL A 197 -2.10 10.08 8.19
C VAL A 197 -0.85 9.94 9.05
N PHE A 198 -0.74 10.78 10.08
CA PHE A 198 0.33 10.68 11.07
C PHE A 198 -0.23 10.75 12.49
N ASP A 199 0.54 10.23 13.43
CA ASP A 199 0.22 10.24 14.86
C ASP A 199 1.19 11.10 15.68
N GLN A 200 0.90 11.22 16.97
CA GLN A 200 1.70 11.97 17.94
C GLN A 200 3.12 11.41 18.11
N ASP A 201 3.32 10.12 17.81
CA ASP A 201 4.62 9.44 17.85
C ASP A 201 5.42 9.60 16.54
N LYS A 202 4.94 10.47 15.64
CA LYS A 202 5.54 10.76 14.32
C LYS A 202 5.66 9.49 13.46
N GLN A 203 4.74 8.56 13.60
CA GLN A 203 4.60 7.46 12.65
C GLN A 203 3.66 7.87 11.52
N VAL A 204 3.96 7.39 10.32
CA VAL A 204 3.07 7.46 9.16
C VAL A 204 2.20 6.22 9.15
N GLN A 205 0.91 6.41 8.91
CA GLN A 205 -0.05 5.33 8.72
C GLN A 205 -0.73 5.47 7.36
N LEU A 206 -0.63 4.43 6.54
CA LEU A 206 -1.18 4.34 5.19
C LEU A 206 -2.41 3.44 5.23
N TYR A 207 -3.57 3.98 4.84
CA TYR A 207 -4.85 3.29 4.92
C TYR A 207 -5.42 3.03 3.53
N VAL A 208 -5.99 1.84 3.33
CA VAL A 208 -6.75 1.48 2.13
C VAL A 208 -7.98 0.68 2.52
N THR A 209 -9.11 0.97 1.89
CA THR A 209 -10.31 0.13 1.90
C THR A 209 -10.78 -0.11 0.46
N GLN A 210 -11.17 -1.35 0.17
CA GLN A 210 -11.87 -1.71 -1.07
C GLN A 210 -13.39 -1.78 -0.89
N ASN A 211 -13.89 -1.57 0.32
CA ASN A 211 -15.32 -1.43 0.55
C ASN A 211 -15.76 -0.01 0.16
N LEU A 212 -16.92 0.09 -0.49
CA LEU A 212 -17.50 1.39 -0.84
C LEU A 212 -18.00 2.10 0.42
N CYS A 213 -17.56 3.34 0.61
CA CYS A 213 -17.90 4.15 1.78
C CYS A 213 -17.86 5.65 1.48
N THR A 214 -18.61 6.44 2.23
CA THR A 214 -18.52 7.91 2.18
C THR A 214 -17.21 8.40 2.81
N ALA A 215 -16.83 9.65 2.55
CA ALA A 215 -15.63 10.23 3.18
C ALA A 215 -15.75 10.23 4.71
N ALA A 216 -16.96 10.51 5.22
CA ALA A 216 -17.27 10.47 6.65
C ALA A 216 -17.04 9.06 7.24
N GLN A 217 -17.63 8.03 6.61
CA GLN A 217 -17.49 6.64 7.08
C GLN A 217 -16.03 6.19 7.10
N PHE A 218 -15.25 6.53 6.08
CA PHE A 218 -13.83 6.19 6.03
C PHE A 218 -13.02 6.96 7.08
N ARG A 219 -13.26 8.26 7.24
CA ARG A 219 -12.60 9.09 8.26
C ARG A 219 -12.86 8.56 9.67
N ASP A 220 -14.10 8.24 9.99
CA ASP A 220 -14.47 7.69 11.30
C ASP A 220 -13.79 6.34 11.55
N ALA A 221 -13.74 5.48 10.53
CA ALA A 221 -13.09 4.18 10.64
C ALA A 221 -11.55 4.28 10.75
N VAL A 222 -10.93 5.27 10.08
CA VAL A 222 -9.50 5.60 10.27
C VAL A 222 -9.25 6.05 11.71
N LYS A 223 -10.09 6.93 12.26
CA LYS A 223 -10.00 7.36 13.67
C LYS A 223 -10.17 6.18 14.64
N GLU A 224 -11.11 5.30 14.37
CA GLU A 224 -11.34 4.09 15.19
C GLU A 224 -10.13 3.16 15.18
N PHE A 225 -9.54 2.90 14.01
CA PHE A 225 -8.41 1.98 13.87
C PHE A 225 -7.09 2.59 14.37
N GLY A 226 -6.84 3.88 14.10
CA GLY A 226 -5.63 4.57 14.55
C GLY A 226 -5.66 4.95 16.03
N GLY A 227 -6.85 5.07 16.62
CA GLY A 227 -7.06 5.46 18.00
C GLY A 227 -6.80 6.95 18.26
N ALA A 228 -6.78 7.32 19.54
CA ALA A 228 -6.73 8.72 19.99
C ALA A 228 -5.41 9.46 19.67
N PHE A 229 -4.39 8.76 19.17
CA PHE A 229 -3.07 9.34 18.88
C PHE A 229 -2.93 9.87 17.45
N LEU A 230 -3.88 9.56 16.55
CA LEU A 230 -3.86 10.19 15.22
C LEU A 230 -3.97 11.70 15.38
N VAL A 231 -3.11 12.43 14.65
CA VAL A 231 -3.11 13.88 14.65
C VAL A 231 -3.88 14.37 13.44
N ASP A 232 -3.37 14.15 12.23
CA ASP A 232 -4.07 14.53 11.01
C ASP A 232 -3.58 13.72 9.80
N GLY A 233 -4.12 14.04 8.62
CA GLY A 233 -3.63 13.51 7.36
C GLY A 233 -4.45 13.97 6.16
N VAL A 234 -4.28 13.28 5.05
CA VAL A 234 -4.99 13.58 3.80
C VAL A 234 -5.62 12.33 3.20
N PHE A 235 -6.83 12.49 2.65
CA PHE A 235 -7.40 11.54 1.71
C PHE A 235 -6.58 11.56 0.43
N LEU A 236 -6.38 10.38 -0.16
CA LEU A 236 -5.66 10.19 -1.41
C LEU A 236 -6.63 9.83 -2.54
N ASP A 237 -6.10 9.50 -3.71
CA ASP A 237 -6.96 9.08 -4.83
C ASP A 237 -7.73 7.81 -4.48
N GLY A 238 -9.02 7.82 -4.80
CA GLY A 238 -9.99 6.80 -4.39
C GLY A 238 -10.39 5.87 -5.51
N ASP A 239 -11.52 5.21 -5.30
CA ASP A 239 -12.13 4.29 -6.26
C ASP A 239 -11.09 3.25 -6.73
N GLY A 240 -11.04 2.92 -8.01
CA GLY A 240 -10.10 1.98 -8.57
C GLY A 240 -8.61 2.25 -8.31
N SER A 241 -8.25 3.49 -7.93
CA SER A 241 -6.88 3.82 -7.53
C SER A 241 -6.53 3.31 -6.13
N SER A 242 -7.52 2.97 -5.28
CA SER A 242 -7.32 2.51 -3.90
C SER A 242 -6.62 1.15 -3.87
N GLN A 243 -5.28 1.19 -3.86
CA GLN A 243 -4.42 0.03 -4.10
C GLN A 243 -3.39 -0.13 -2.98
N MET A 244 -3.03 -1.37 -2.69
CA MET A 244 -1.98 -1.73 -1.74
C MET A 244 -1.21 -2.94 -2.27
N ASN A 245 0.11 -2.91 -2.17
CA ASN A 245 0.95 -4.08 -2.43
C ASN A 245 1.95 -4.20 -1.29
N VAL A 246 1.83 -5.27 -0.49
CA VAL A 246 2.78 -5.62 0.57
C VAL A 246 2.85 -7.13 0.70
N ALA A 247 3.74 -7.65 1.55
CA ALA A 247 3.90 -9.09 1.74
C ALA A 247 2.60 -9.76 2.22
N GLU A 248 1.84 -9.08 3.06
CA GLU A 248 0.67 -9.63 3.76
C GLU A 248 -0.63 -9.52 2.96
N THR A 249 -0.71 -8.56 2.03
CA THR A 249 -1.93 -8.34 1.23
C THR A 249 -1.65 -7.61 -0.07
N GLN A 250 -2.53 -7.86 -1.04
CA GLN A 250 -2.53 -7.22 -2.35
C GLN A 250 -3.96 -6.76 -2.66
N LEU A 251 -4.14 -5.46 -2.80
CA LEU A 251 -5.41 -4.81 -3.13
C LEU A 251 -5.24 -4.09 -4.46
N SER A 252 -5.89 -4.57 -5.51
CA SER A 252 -5.70 -4.06 -6.88
C SER A 252 -6.64 -2.91 -7.26
N GLY A 253 -7.53 -2.48 -6.35
CA GLY A 253 -8.61 -1.55 -6.69
C GLY A 253 -9.49 -2.13 -7.80
N ASP A 254 -9.66 -1.38 -8.91
CA ASP A 254 -10.34 -1.87 -10.12
C ASP A 254 -9.36 -2.40 -11.19
N ASN A 255 -8.10 -2.63 -10.81
CA ASN A 255 -6.99 -3.00 -11.67
C ASN A 255 -6.45 -1.88 -12.58
N ARG A 256 -6.90 -0.63 -12.42
CA ARG A 256 -6.31 0.50 -13.17
C ARG A 256 -4.85 0.71 -12.82
N LYS A 257 -4.16 1.39 -13.72
CA LYS A 257 -2.83 1.93 -13.47
C LYS A 257 -2.94 3.20 -12.63
N VAL A 258 -2.03 3.35 -11.68
CA VAL A 258 -1.79 4.61 -10.96
C VAL A 258 -0.50 5.26 -11.49
N ARG A 259 -0.32 6.54 -11.18
CA ARG A 259 0.82 7.35 -11.67
C ARG A 259 1.90 7.62 -10.64
N GLN A 260 1.53 7.48 -9.37
CA GLN A 260 2.42 7.67 -8.24
C GLN A 260 1.97 6.76 -7.10
N MET A 261 2.93 6.34 -6.30
CA MET A 261 2.72 5.56 -5.09
C MET A 261 3.47 6.16 -3.91
N ILE A 262 2.95 5.92 -2.72
CA ILE A 262 3.68 6.12 -1.47
C ILE A 262 4.42 4.80 -1.20
N ASN A 263 5.71 4.78 -1.54
CA ASN A 263 6.56 3.60 -1.54
C ASN A 263 7.25 3.41 -0.18
N LEU A 264 7.22 2.17 0.31
CA LEU A 264 8.04 1.72 1.44
C LEU A 264 9.43 1.34 0.92
N ILE A 265 10.48 1.88 1.54
CA ILE A 265 11.86 1.67 1.06
C ILE A 265 12.74 0.82 1.99
N LYS A 266 12.26 0.43 3.17
CA LYS A 266 13.01 -0.37 4.15
C LYS A 266 12.15 -1.41 4.84
#